data_AF-A0A1B4FML5-F1
#
_entry.id   AF-A0A1B4FML5-F1
#
_cell.length_a   1.000
_cell.length_b   1.000
_cell.length_c   1.000
_cell.angle_alpha   90.00
_cell.angle_beta   90.00
_cell.angle_gamma   90.00
#
_symmetry.space_group_name_H-M   'P 1'
#
loop_
_entity.id
_entity.type
_entity.pdbx_description
1 polymer ?
#
loop_
_entity_poly.entity_id
_entity_poly.type
_entity_poly.pdbx_seq_one_letter_code
_entity_poly.pdbx_strand_id
1 'polypeptide(L)'
;MEHLVRIVNDTDRQILVWLRSQVGDERVERAALRMGRVRKPYLSAVCRYLGVSPPISLRYPTRRAETDHTVGDRYLTLIRQHLATRAAGR
;
A
#
# COMPACT_ATOMS: atom_id res chain seq x y z
N MET A 1 -13.12 3.81 -9.79
CA MET A 1 -12.69 4.55 -8.59
C MET A 1 -11.19 4.50 -8.29
N GLU A 2 -10.50 3.36 -8.46
CA GLU A 2 -9.06 3.26 -8.17
C GLU A 2 -8.18 4.19 -9.03
N HIS A 3 -8.65 4.59 -10.20
CA HIS A 3 -7.97 5.57 -11.06
C HIS A 3 -8.03 7.02 -10.53
N LEU A 4 -8.94 7.35 -9.59
CA LEU A 4 -9.13 8.70 -9.05
C LEU A 4 -8.24 9.01 -7.84
N VAL A 5 -7.69 7.98 -7.19
CA VAL A 5 -6.86 8.09 -5.99
C VAL A 5 -5.50 7.45 -6.23
N ARG A 6 -4.46 8.01 -5.62
CA ARG A 6 -3.13 7.43 -5.69
C ARG A 6 -3.03 6.27 -4.70
N ILE A 7 -2.95 5.05 -5.24
CA ILE A 7 -2.73 3.81 -4.51
C ILE A 7 -1.24 3.48 -4.61
N VAL A 8 -0.54 3.43 -3.47
CA VAL A 8 0.89 3.13 -3.42
C VAL A 8 1.13 1.71 -2.89
N ASN A 9 0.35 1.30 -1.89
CA ASN A 9 0.51 0.02 -1.20
C ASN A 9 -0.79 -0.78 -1.15
N ASP A 10 -0.69 -2.06 -0.80
CA ASP A 10 -1.87 -2.91 -0.54
C ASP A 10 -2.75 -2.35 0.59
N THR A 11 -2.10 -1.77 1.60
CA THR A 11 -2.77 -1.02 2.68
C THR A 11 -3.70 0.07 2.15
N ASP A 12 -3.29 0.81 1.12
CA ASP A 12 -4.14 1.84 0.52
C ASP A 12 -5.39 1.24 -0.13
N ARG A 13 -5.28 0.06 -0.76
CA ARG A 13 -6.44 -0.65 -1.31
C ARG A 13 -7.41 -1.06 -0.21
N GLN A 14 -6.89 -1.59 0.91
CA GLN A 14 -7.73 -1.97 2.05
C GLN A 14 -8.43 -0.75 2.67
N ILE A 15 -7.71 0.37 2.82
CA ILE A 15 -8.30 1.63 3.29
C ILE A 15 -9.35 2.14 2.31
N LEU A 16 -9.15 1.99 0.98
CA LEU A 16 -10.14 2.38 -0.01
C LEU A 16 -11.42 1.55 0.09
N VAL A 17 -11.32 0.22 0.21
CA VAL A 17 -12.47 -0.67 0.40
C VAL A 17 -13.24 -0.29 1.67
N TRP A 18 -12.53 -0.08 2.79
CA TRP A 18 -13.14 0.38 4.03
C TRP A 18 -13.83 1.74 3.88
N LEU A 19 -13.17 2.70 3.24
CA LEU A 19 -13.69 4.05 3.04
C LEU A 19 -14.98 4.04 2.21
N ARG A 20 -15.02 3.21 1.17
CA ARG A 20 -16.20 2.96 0.35
C ARG A 20 -17.35 2.38 1.16
N SER A 21 -17.07 1.41 2.03
CA SER A 21 -18.07 0.82 2.93
C SER A 21 -18.63 1.80 3.97
N GLN A 22 -17.82 2.75 4.46
CA GLN A 22 -18.24 3.69 5.50
C GLN A 22 -18.96 4.93 4.97
N VAL A 23 -18.46 5.52 3.88
CA VAL A 23 -18.88 6.84 3.41
C VAL A 23 -19.74 6.76 2.14
N GLY A 24 -19.74 5.59 1.49
CA GLY A 24 -20.41 5.37 0.22
C GLY A 24 -19.61 5.84 -0.98
N ASP A 25 -19.80 5.15 -2.10
CA ASP A 25 -18.99 5.32 -3.30
C ASP A 25 -19.07 6.75 -3.87
N GLU A 26 -20.28 7.30 -4.01
CA GLU A 26 -20.50 8.62 -4.62
C GLU A 26 -19.81 9.77 -3.87
N ARG A 27 -19.71 9.65 -2.54
CA ARG A 27 -19.15 10.69 -1.69
C ARG A 27 -17.62 10.64 -1.71
N VAL A 28 -17.04 9.44 -1.81
CA VAL A 28 -15.60 9.25 -2.04
C VAL A 28 -15.21 9.76 -3.42
N GLU A 29 -16.01 9.46 -4.45
CA GLU A 29 -15.77 9.93 -5.81
C GLU A 29 -15.81 11.45 -5.91
N ARG A 30 -16.84 12.10 -5.35
CA ARG A 30 -16.92 13.57 -5.30
C ARG A 30 -15.74 14.21 -4.59
N ALA A 31 -15.27 13.63 -3.48
CA ALA A 31 -14.09 14.12 -2.77
C ALA A 31 -12.81 13.96 -3.60
N ALA A 32 -12.63 12.78 -4.23
CA ALA A 32 -11.48 12.49 -5.06
C ALA A 32 -11.42 13.40 -6.30
N LEU A 33 -12.56 13.62 -6.98
CA LEU A 33 -12.66 14.53 -8.13
C LEU A 33 -12.40 15.99 -7.74
N ARG A 34 -12.88 16.42 -6.57
CA ARG A 34 -12.69 17.80 -6.11
C ARG A 34 -11.22 18.08 -5.75
N MET A 35 -10.49 17.09 -5.22
CA MET A 35 -9.06 17.20 -4.93
C MET A 35 -8.13 16.82 -6.09
N GLY A 36 -8.63 16.07 -7.07
CA GLY A 36 -7.86 15.54 -8.19
C GLY A 36 -7.56 16.52 -9.32
N ARG A 37 -7.84 17.82 -9.15
CA ARG A 37 -7.69 18.83 -10.22
C ARG A 37 -6.26 19.02 -10.73
N VAL A 38 -5.25 18.73 -9.91
CA VAL A 38 -3.83 18.92 -10.27
C VAL A 38 -3.05 17.60 -10.26
N ARG A 39 -3.38 16.70 -9.32
CA ARG A 39 -2.74 15.39 -9.20
C ARG A 39 -3.67 14.43 -8.47
N LYS A 40 -3.54 13.13 -8.73
CA LYS A 40 -4.27 12.09 -7.98
C LYS A 40 -4.00 12.25 -6.47
N PRO A 41 -5.01 12.55 -5.64
CA PRO A 41 -4.83 12.73 -4.21
C PRO A 41 -4.46 11.41 -3.54
N TYR A 42 -3.67 11.49 -2.47
CA TYR A 42 -3.40 10.36 -1.60
C TYR A 42 -4.66 9.99 -0.81
N LEU A 43 -4.82 8.71 -0.50
CA LEU A 43 -5.94 8.22 0.30
C LEU A 43 -6.01 8.86 1.69
N SER A 44 -4.86 9.14 2.31
CA SER A 44 -4.78 9.88 3.58
C SER A 44 -5.39 11.27 3.51
N ALA A 45 -5.18 11.99 2.41
CA ALA A 45 -5.77 13.31 2.17
C ALA A 45 -7.29 13.21 1.97
N VAL A 46 -7.76 12.17 1.27
CA VAL A 46 -9.20 11.92 1.05
C VAL A 46 -9.90 11.61 2.36
N CYS A 47 -9.32 10.74 3.21
CA CYS A 47 -9.83 10.46 4.55
C CYS A 47 -9.93 11.75 5.38
N ARG A 48 -8.87 12.59 5.38
CA ARG A 48 -8.87 13.86 6.11
C ARG A 48 -9.92 14.85 5.59
N TYR A 49 -10.09 14.96 4.27
CA TYR A 49 -11.08 15.82 3.65
C TYR A 49 -12.52 15.37 3.98
N LEU A 50 -12.75 14.07 4.05
CA LEU A 50 -14.04 13.48 4.42
C LEU A 50 -14.29 13.49 5.94
N GLY A 51 -13.32 13.91 6.75
CA GLY A 51 -13.41 13.92 8.20
C GLY A 51 -13.41 12.52 8.84
N VAL A 52 -13.00 11.49 8.09
CA VAL A 52 -12.99 10.11 8.54
C VAL A 52 -11.57 9.61 8.76
N SER A 53 -11.38 8.79 9.78
CA SER A 53 -10.09 8.22 10.11
C SER A 53 -10.17 6.69 10.03
N PRO A 54 -9.34 6.04 9.19
CA PRO A 54 -9.36 4.58 9.12
C PRO A 54 -8.93 3.95 10.46
N PRO A 55 -9.46 2.78 10.82
CA PRO A 55 -9.08 2.08 12.05
C PRO A 55 -7.57 1.81 12.10
N ILE A 56 -7.01 1.78 13.31
CA ILE A 56 -5.56 1.61 13.55
C ILE A 56 -5.04 0.32 12.93
N SER A 57 -5.87 -0.74 12.93
CA SER A 57 -5.58 -2.03 12.30
C SER A 57 -5.38 -1.95 10.77
N LEU A 58 -6.00 -0.98 10.10
CA LEU A 58 -5.76 -0.73 8.68
C LEU A 58 -4.58 0.21 8.44
N ARG A 59 -4.26 1.11 9.37
CA ARG A 59 -3.09 2.01 9.25
C ARG A 59 -1.78 1.30 9.54
N TYR A 60 -1.82 0.42 10.52
CA TYR A 60 -0.76 -0.51 10.86
C TYR A 60 -1.35 -1.89 10.68
N PRO A 61 -1.38 -2.42 9.44
CA PRO A 61 -1.60 -3.84 9.30
C PRO A 61 -0.59 -4.50 10.23
N THR A 62 -1.09 -5.27 11.21
CA THR A 62 -0.22 -6.17 11.96
C THR A 62 0.57 -6.87 10.88
N ARG A 63 1.91 -6.77 10.90
CA ARG A 63 2.77 -7.41 9.91
C ARG A 63 2.26 -8.84 9.88
N ARG A 64 1.45 -9.20 8.87
CA ARG A 64 0.87 -10.53 8.79
C ARG A 64 2.10 -11.39 8.72
N ALA A 65 2.35 -12.08 9.82
CA ALA A 65 3.26 -13.19 9.85
C ALA A 65 2.93 -14.02 8.60
N GLU A 66 3.96 -14.50 7.90
CA GLU A 66 3.84 -15.27 6.65
C GLU A 66 3.66 -14.44 5.37
N THR A 67 4.40 -13.34 5.20
CA THR A 67 4.88 -13.11 3.82
C THR A 67 5.87 -14.23 3.54
N ASP A 68 5.56 -15.12 2.62
CA ASP A 68 6.43 -16.23 2.24
C ASP A 68 7.75 -15.67 1.69
N HIS A 69 8.75 -15.61 2.57
CA HIS A 69 10.08 -15.10 2.25
C HIS A 69 10.96 -16.18 1.61
N THR A 70 10.47 -17.40 1.38
CA THR A 70 11.28 -18.52 0.86
C THR A 70 11.95 -18.17 -0.48
N VAL A 71 11.26 -17.44 -1.35
CA VAL A 71 11.82 -16.96 -2.62
C VAL A 71 12.94 -15.95 -2.36
N GLY A 72 12.72 -14.99 -1.47
CA GLY A 72 13.73 -14.00 -1.08
C GLY A 72 14.96 -14.63 -0.44
N ASP A 73 14.76 -15.56 0.49
CA ASP A 73 15.82 -16.32 1.16
C ASP A 73 16.63 -17.17 0.17
N ARG A 74 15.95 -17.80 -0.79
CA ARG A 74 16.60 -18.57 -1.86
C ARG A 74 17.52 -17.69 -2.69
N TYR A 75 17.02 -16.55 -3.20
CA TYR A 75 17.86 -15.65 -3.99
C TYR A 75 19.00 -15.04 -3.16
N LEU A 76 18.74 -14.70 -1.90
CA LEU A 76 19.75 -14.17 -1.01
C LEU A 76 20.87 -15.18 -0.75
N THR A 77 20.52 -16.46 -0.60
CA THR A 77 21.47 -17.57 -0.48
C THR A 77 22.32 -17.71 -1.73
N LEU A 78 21.70 -17.67 -2.92
CA LEU A 78 22.43 -17.74 -4.20
C LEU A 78 23.40 -16.57 -4.38
N ILE A 79 22.98 -15.35 -4.02
CA ILE A 79 23.84 -14.17 -4.08
C ILE A 79 25.05 -14.35 -3.16
N ARG A 80 24.82 -14.77 -1.91
CA ARG A 80 25.90 -15.01 -0.94
C ARG A 80 26.88 -16.07 -1.43
N GLN A 81 26.38 -17.16 -2.01
CA GLN A 81 27.22 -18.21 -2.59
C GLN A 81 28.07 -17.68 -3.75
N HIS A 82 27.47 -16.93 -4.68
CA HIS A 82 28.21 -16.37 -5.81
C HIS A 82 29.32 -15.40 -5.37
N LEU A 83 29.02 -14.54 -4.38
CA LEU A 83 30.00 -13.63 -3.81
C LEU A 83 31.13 -14.37 -3.09
N ALA A 84 30.81 -15.43 -2.33
CA ALA A 84 31.80 -16.26 -1.65
C ALA A 84 32.73 -16.97 -2.64
N THR A 85 32.20 -17.56 -3.72
CA THR A 85 33.01 -18.20 -4.77
C THR A 85 33.95 -17.20 -5.45
N ARG A 86 33.49 -15.97 -5.71
CA ARG A 86 34.35 -14.91 -6.27
C ARG A 86 35.42 -14.41 -5.31
N ALA A 87 35.16 -14.44 -4.01
CA ALA A 87 36.13 -14.07 -2.99
C ALA A 87 37.18 -15.17 -2.75
N ALA A 88 36.80 -16.44 -2.86
CA ALA A 88 37.69 -17.58 -2.66
C ALA A 88 38.57 -17.92 -3.89
N GLY A 89 38.18 -17.46 -5.08
CA GLY A 89 38.97 -17.62 -6.32
C GLY A 89 40.00 -16.51 -6.56
N ARG A 90 40.27 -15.65 -5.57
CA ARG A 90 41.22 -14.55 -5.61
C ARG A 90 42.29 -14.76 -4.56
#